data_AF-A0A7Y3PMN4-F1
#
_entry.id   AF-A0A7Y3PMN4-F1
#
_cell.length_a   1.000
_cell.length_b   1.000
_cell.length_c   1.000
_cell.angle_alpha   90.00
_cell.angle_beta   90.00
_cell.angle_gamma   90.00
#
_symmetry.space_group_name_H-M   'P 1'
#
loop_
_entity.id
_entity.type
_entity.pdbx_description
1 polymer ?
#
loop_
_entity_poly.entity_id
_entity_poly.type
_entity_poly.pdbx_seq_one_letter_code
_entity_poly.pdbx_strand_id
1 'polypeptide(L)'
;MVALSNVRFGKRNEDVRTVQKALIKRGHKLPDGATGFFGEQTKAAYRAEQRKQGFTGTDADGIPGPTSLATLGRLTGFSVDGASAPTAPKGRLALAQVTFRDPGNESGATAMQRYARKACELTGMDPKFGVPALATIAKRESASNHPMFRVNRTDSNAHGARAADGHPLNCSRGATQCIPTTFAHHHQAGTATTPYDVVACMCATVNYVRDRYDVNQSGSNFAARVQQADPNRAPHWY
;
A
#
# COMPACT_ATOMS: atom_id res chain seq x y z
N MET A 1 -25.99 2.38 5.46
CA MET A 1 -24.61 2.35 6.01
C MET A 1 -24.08 0.96 5.72
N VAL A 2 -22.83 0.82 5.24
CA VAL A 2 -22.24 -0.45 4.81
C VAL A 2 -21.00 -0.70 5.66
N ALA A 3 -20.95 -1.79 6.43
CA ALA A 3 -19.75 -2.10 7.19
C ALA A 3 -18.72 -2.83 6.32
N LEU A 4 -17.47 -2.36 6.32
CA LEU A 4 -16.37 -3.02 5.59
C LEU A 4 -16.23 -4.50 6.00
N SER A 5 -16.45 -4.79 7.28
CA SER A 5 -16.45 -6.13 7.85
C SER A 5 -17.58 -7.04 7.33
N ASN A 6 -18.58 -6.52 6.63
CA ASN A 6 -19.65 -7.33 6.07
C ASN A 6 -19.46 -7.62 4.58
N VAL A 7 -18.58 -6.90 3.90
CA VAL A 7 -18.38 -6.99 2.45
C VAL A 7 -17.09 -7.73 2.11
N ARG A 8 -17.12 -9.05 2.26
CA ARG A 8 -15.97 -9.93 1.99
C ARG A 8 -16.40 -11.25 1.38
N PHE A 9 -15.47 -11.89 0.67
CA PHE A 9 -15.73 -13.13 -0.05
C PHE A 9 -16.39 -14.19 0.84
N GLY A 10 -17.42 -14.85 0.30
CA GLY A 10 -18.23 -15.86 1.00
C GLY A 10 -19.33 -15.29 1.91
N LYS A 11 -19.37 -13.98 2.20
CA LYS A 11 -20.46 -13.41 3.00
C LYS A 11 -21.75 -13.29 2.20
N ARG A 12 -22.88 -13.47 2.88
CA ARG A 12 -24.23 -13.19 2.37
C ARG A 12 -24.97 -12.24 3.32
N ASN A 13 -25.26 -11.02 2.89
CA ASN A 13 -25.96 -10.00 3.68
C ASN A 13 -26.38 -8.79 2.80
N GLU A 14 -27.08 -7.83 3.40
CA GLU A 14 -27.55 -6.61 2.72
C GLU A 14 -26.44 -5.59 2.39
N ASP A 15 -25.33 -5.60 3.13
CA ASP A 15 -24.17 -4.75 2.83
C ASP A 15 -23.53 -5.17 1.51
N VAL A 16 -23.36 -6.49 1.30
CA VAL A 16 -22.92 -7.05 0.02
C VAL A 16 -23.90 -6.69 -1.10
N ARG A 17 -25.23 -6.78 -0.84
CA ARG A 17 -26.24 -6.41 -1.84
C ARG A 17 -26.11 -4.94 -2.23
N THR A 18 -25.88 -4.06 -1.26
CA THR A 18 -25.67 -2.62 -1.48
C THR A 18 -24.47 -2.37 -2.37
N VAL A 19 -23.35 -3.06 -2.11
CA VAL A 19 -22.13 -2.97 -2.94
C VAL A 19 -22.35 -3.48 -4.36
N GLN A 20 -23.06 -4.61 -4.53
CA GLN A 20 -23.38 -5.12 -5.87
C GLN A 20 -24.25 -4.15 -6.67
N LYS A 21 -25.27 -3.54 -6.05
CA LYS A 21 -26.07 -2.49 -6.69
C LYS A 21 -25.21 -1.30 -7.12
N ALA A 22 -24.25 -0.89 -6.28
CA ALA A 22 -23.31 0.16 -6.59
C ALA A 22 -22.38 -0.19 -7.76
N LEU A 23 -21.87 -1.43 -7.82
CA LEU A 23 -21.07 -1.92 -8.94
C LEU A 23 -21.85 -1.91 -10.25
N ILE A 24 -23.11 -2.35 -10.23
CA ILE A 24 -24.01 -2.30 -11.39
C ILE A 24 -24.22 -0.85 -11.83
N LYS A 25 -24.50 0.07 -10.90
CA LYS A 25 -24.64 1.51 -11.16
C LYS A 25 -23.38 2.14 -11.76
N ARG A 26 -22.20 1.60 -11.44
CA ARG A 26 -20.90 2.00 -12.02
C ARG A 26 -20.61 1.41 -13.40
N GLY A 27 -21.51 0.57 -13.91
CA GLY A 27 -21.45 -0.07 -15.22
C GLY A 27 -20.77 -1.44 -15.23
N HIS A 28 -20.51 -2.05 -14.06
CA HIS A 28 -19.92 -3.39 -14.00
C HIS A 28 -20.97 -4.48 -14.19
N LYS A 29 -20.61 -5.52 -14.94
CA LYS A 29 -21.50 -6.65 -15.21
C LYS A 29 -21.53 -7.60 -14.00
N LEU A 30 -22.73 -7.84 -13.50
CA LEU A 30 -23.05 -8.87 -12.50
C LEU A 30 -24.23 -9.67 -13.07
N PRO A 31 -23.99 -10.78 -13.80
CA PRO A 31 -25.04 -11.56 -14.46
C PRO A 31 -26.18 -11.98 -13.51
N ASP A 32 -25.84 -12.40 -12.28
CA ASP A 32 -26.84 -12.83 -11.30
C ASP A 32 -27.48 -11.65 -10.55
N GLY A 33 -27.07 -10.42 -10.88
CA GLY A 33 -27.51 -9.20 -10.23
C GLY A 33 -27.02 -9.07 -8.78
N ALA A 34 -27.72 -8.25 -8.01
CA ALA A 34 -27.41 -8.01 -6.60
C ALA A 34 -28.04 -9.07 -5.69
N THR A 35 -27.44 -10.26 -5.68
CA THR A 35 -27.90 -11.44 -4.90
C THR A 35 -27.72 -11.29 -3.39
N GLY A 36 -26.87 -10.37 -2.95
CA GLY A 36 -26.41 -10.24 -1.57
C GLY A 36 -25.33 -11.24 -1.18
N PHE A 37 -24.86 -12.10 -2.09
CA PHE A 37 -23.78 -13.05 -1.87
C PHE A 37 -22.48 -12.63 -2.55
N PHE A 38 -21.39 -12.51 -1.78
CA PHE A 38 -20.08 -12.14 -2.30
C PHE A 38 -19.37 -13.39 -2.84
N GLY A 39 -19.68 -13.75 -4.07
CA GLY A 39 -18.98 -14.80 -4.82
C GLY A 39 -17.99 -14.26 -5.85
N GLU A 40 -17.52 -15.14 -6.74
CA GLU A 40 -16.55 -14.81 -7.79
C GLU A 40 -17.01 -13.68 -8.74
N GLN A 41 -18.30 -13.63 -9.09
CA GLN A 41 -18.83 -12.54 -9.92
C GLN A 41 -18.67 -11.17 -9.23
N THR A 42 -18.91 -11.11 -7.91
CA THR A 42 -18.74 -9.86 -7.14
C THR A 42 -17.28 -9.49 -7.01
N LYS A 43 -16.40 -10.47 -6.77
CA LYS A 43 -14.96 -10.27 -6.72
C LYS A 43 -14.42 -9.72 -8.05
N ALA A 44 -14.82 -10.30 -9.18
CA ALA A 44 -14.40 -9.86 -10.51
C ALA A 44 -14.90 -8.44 -10.83
N ALA A 45 -16.17 -8.14 -10.55
CA ALA A 45 -16.74 -6.80 -10.74
C ALA A 45 -16.05 -5.76 -9.84
N TYR A 46 -15.77 -6.11 -8.59
CA TYR A 46 -15.07 -5.21 -7.67
C TYR A 46 -13.61 -4.98 -8.08
N ARG A 47 -12.94 -6.00 -8.61
CA ARG A 47 -11.59 -5.88 -9.18
C ARG A 47 -11.56 -4.90 -10.35
N ALA A 48 -12.55 -4.97 -11.23
CA ALA A 48 -12.70 -4.01 -12.33
C ALA A 48 -12.97 -2.58 -11.80
N GLU A 49 -13.76 -2.44 -10.74
CA GLU A 49 -13.98 -1.15 -10.09
C GLU A 49 -12.69 -0.58 -9.47
N GLN A 50 -11.91 -1.40 -8.76
CA GLN A 50 -10.59 -1.00 -8.24
C GLN A 50 -9.67 -0.52 -9.37
N ARG A 51 -9.59 -1.24 -10.49
CA ARG A 51 -8.84 -0.78 -11.68
C ARG A 51 -9.35 0.54 -12.22
N LYS A 52 -10.67 0.72 -12.29
CA LYS A 52 -11.31 1.98 -12.72
C LYS A 52 -11.08 3.14 -11.76
N GLN A 53 -10.84 2.85 -10.47
CA GLN A 53 -10.41 3.81 -9.45
C GLN A 53 -8.89 4.06 -9.46
N GLY A 54 -8.12 3.39 -10.32
CA GLY A 54 -6.67 3.57 -10.48
C GLY A 54 -5.80 2.60 -9.67
N PHE A 55 -6.40 1.62 -8.99
CA PHE A 55 -5.63 0.56 -8.31
C PHE A 55 -5.10 -0.46 -9.31
N THR A 56 -3.90 -0.98 -9.10
CA THR A 56 -3.23 -1.94 -10.02
C THR A 56 -2.58 -3.08 -9.24
N GLY A 57 -2.15 -4.13 -9.95
CA GLY A 57 -1.47 -5.27 -9.33
C GLY A 57 -2.32 -5.94 -8.25
N THR A 58 -1.76 -6.05 -7.04
CA THR A 58 -2.46 -6.63 -5.88
C THR A 58 -3.46 -5.69 -5.23
N ASP A 59 -3.40 -4.39 -5.49
CA ASP A 59 -4.35 -3.42 -4.91
C ASP A 59 -5.70 -3.42 -5.66
N ALA A 60 -5.74 -4.09 -6.81
CA ALA A 60 -6.96 -4.44 -7.53
C ALA A 60 -7.13 -5.97 -7.55
N ASP A 61 -7.38 -6.55 -6.39
CA ASP A 61 -7.57 -7.99 -6.15
C ASP A 61 -9.04 -8.44 -6.10
N GLY A 62 -9.97 -7.50 -6.11
CA GLY A 62 -11.41 -7.73 -6.00
C GLY A 62 -11.93 -7.81 -4.57
N ILE A 63 -11.12 -7.50 -3.57
CA ILE A 63 -11.53 -7.46 -2.16
C ILE A 63 -11.73 -5.99 -1.74
N PRO A 64 -12.90 -5.61 -1.21
CA PRO A 64 -13.13 -4.26 -0.73
C PRO A 64 -12.17 -3.89 0.41
N GLY A 65 -11.33 -2.89 0.16
CA GLY A 65 -10.60 -2.14 1.19
C GLY A 65 -11.32 -0.82 1.55
N PRO A 66 -10.99 -0.20 2.70
CA PRO A 66 -11.68 1.01 3.18
C PRO A 66 -11.76 2.12 2.14
N THR A 67 -10.65 2.40 1.44
CA THR A 67 -10.56 3.47 0.44
C THR A 67 -11.40 3.17 -0.81
N SER A 68 -11.28 1.94 -1.33
CA SER A 68 -12.01 1.54 -2.53
C SER A 68 -13.52 1.51 -2.30
N LEU A 69 -13.95 1.07 -1.10
CA LEU A 69 -15.34 0.94 -0.72
C LEU A 69 -15.96 2.31 -0.41
N ALA A 70 -15.24 3.18 0.29
CA ALA A 70 -15.67 4.56 0.52
C ALA A 70 -15.76 5.36 -0.79
N THR A 71 -14.82 5.15 -1.73
CA THR A 71 -14.86 5.77 -3.05
C THR A 71 -16.08 5.30 -3.84
N LEU A 72 -16.34 3.98 -3.87
CA LEU A 72 -17.54 3.42 -4.48
C LEU A 72 -18.81 4.00 -3.83
N GLY A 73 -18.83 4.09 -2.50
CA GLY A 73 -19.90 4.71 -1.72
C GLY A 73 -20.19 6.15 -2.13
N ARG A 74 -19.17 7.01 -2.16
CA ARG A 74 -19.27 8.40 -2.61
C ARG A 74 -19.81 8.54 -4.03
N LEU A 75 -19.37 7.67 -4.95
CA LEU A 75 -19.79 7.70 -6.34
C LEU A 75 -21.23 7.21 -6.56
N THR A 76 -21.82 6.50 -5.59
CA THR A 76 -23.09 5.78 -5.79
C THR A 76 -24.18 6.10 -4.78
N GLY A 77 -23.84 6.72 -3.65
CA GLY A 77 -24.79 7.25 -2.66
C GLY A 77 -24.95 6.40 -1.39
N PHE A 78 -23.93 5.62 -0.99
CA PHE A 78 -23.91 4.96 0.32
C PHE A 78 -22.69 5.37 1.15
N SER A 79 -22.86 5.34 2.48
CA SER A 79 -21.78 5.61 3.45
C SER A 79 -21.27 4.30 4.05
N VAL A 80 -19.98 4.25 4.41
CA VAL A 80 -19.33 3.08 5.00
C VAL A 80 -19.16 3.28 6.51
N ASP A 81 -19.55 2.30 7.31
CA ASP A 81 -19.45 2.35 8.77
C ASP A 81 -17.97 2.34 9.16
N GLY A 82 -17.54 3.38 9.90
CA GLY A 82 -16.13 3.64 10.21
C GLY A 82 -15.39 4.49 9.16
N ALA A 83 -16.05 4.89 8.06
CA ALA A 83 -15.56 5.93 7.15
C ALA A 83 -16.24 7.27 7.45
N SER A 84 -15.72 7.98 8.45
CA SER A 84 -15.87 9.45 8.47
C SER A 84 -15.34 10.01 7.13
N ALA A 85 -15.97 11.07 6.61
CA ALA A 85 -15.52 11.80 5.42
C ALA A 85 -13.99 11.96 5.41
N PRO A 86 -13.29 11.87 4.26
CA PRO A 86 -11.84 11.82 4.26
C PRO A 86 -11.27 13.20 4.63
N THR A 87 -11.09 13.46 5.92
CA THR A 87 -9.75 13.83 6.36
C THR A 87 -8.90 12.63 5.99
N ALA A 88 -7.96 12.79 5.04
CA ALA A 88 -6.99 11.76 4.72
C ALA A 88 -6.54 11.06 6.02
N PRO A 89 -6.50 9.71 6.10
CA PRO A 89 -6.00 9.05 7.29
C PRO A 89 -4.65 9.70 7.61
N LYS A 90 -4.48 10.22 8.84
CA LYS A 90 -3.39 11.14 9.22
C LYS A 90 -2.07 10.67 8.58
N GLY A 91 -1.67 11.30 7.48
CA GLY A 91 -0.45 10.94 6.75
C GLY A 91 -0.60 10.73 5.25
N ARG A 92 -1.70 10.15 4.75
CA ARG A 92 -1.79 9.81 3.31
C ARG A 92 -1.64 11.04 2.41
N LEU A 93 -0.88 10.89 1.32
CA LEU A 93 -0.65 11.94 0.33
C LEU A 93 -1.50 11.69 -0.92
N ALA A 94 -1.92 12.75 -1.59
CA ALA A 94 -2.24 12.68 -3.01
C ALA A 94 -0.95 12.47 -3.80
N LEU A 95 -1.01 11.77 -4.94
CA LEU A 95 0.19 11.53 -5.75
C LEU A 95 0.91 12.83 -6.16
N ALA A 96 0.15 13.90 -6.42
CA ALA A 96 0.70 15.22 -6.73
C ALA A 96 1.47 15.89 -5.57
N GLN A 97 1.31 15.40 -4.33
CA GLN A 97 2.05 15.88 -3.16
C GLN A 97 3.34 15.10 -2.94
N VAL A 98 3.56 13.99 -3.66
CA VAL A 98 4.82 13.24 -3.62
C VAL A 98 5.89 14.06 -4.32
N THR A 99 6.95 14.37 -3.58
CA THR A 99 8.13 15.04 -4.11
C THR A 99 9.20 14.00 -4.46
N PHE A 100 10.14 14.38 -5.33
CA PHE A 100 11.22 13.50 -5.81
C PHE A 100 12.60 14.04 -5.44
N ARG A 101 12.68 14.83 -4.36
CA ARG A 101 13.96 15.32 -3.82
C ARG A 101 14.64 14.19 -3.04
N ASP A 102 15.88 13.88 -3.39
CA ASP A 102 16.73 13.01 -2.58
C ASP A 102 17.38 13.84 -1.44
N PRO A 103 17.11 13.55 -0.16
CA PRO A 103 17.70 14.29 0.96
C PRO A 103 19.17 13.91 1.24
N GLY A 104 19.76 12.97 0.50
CA GLY A 104 21.13 12.53 0.70
C GLY A 104 21.33 11.71 1.98
N ASN A 105 20.29 10.99 2.43
CA ASN A 105 20.39 10.13 3.61
C ASN A 105 21.50 9.09 3.46
N GLU A 106 22.10 8.71 4.60
CA GLU A 106 23.23 7.79 4.64
C GLU A 106 22.88 6.39 4.08
N SER A 107 23.92 5.69 3.64
CA SER A 107 23.86 4.31 3.17
C SER A 107 24.53 3.36 4.16
N GLY A 108 24.31 2.05 3.98
CA GLY A 108 24.98 1.00 4.75
C GLY A 108 24.17 0.49 5.95
N ALA A 109 24.55 -0.69 6.43
CA ALA A 109 23.76 -1.46 7.40
C ALA A 109 23.51 -0.69 8.71
N THR A 110 24.54 -0.02 9.26
CA THR A 110 24.42 0.75 10.50
C THR A 110 23.44 1.91 10.36
N ALA A 111 23.47 2.63 9.23
CA ALA A 111 22.53 3.70 8.95
C ALA A 111 21.09 3.16 8.82
N MET A 112 20.90 2.06 8.09
CA MET A 112 19.58 1.44 7.93
C MET A 112 18.98 1.00 9.26
N GLN A 113 19.78 0.47 10.18
CA GLN A 113 19.29 0.14 11.53
C GLN A 113 18.86 1.38 12.33
N ARG A 114 19.58 2.51 12.21
CA ARG A 114 19.17 3.77 12.86
C ARG A 114 17.86 4.30 12.29
N TYR A 115 17.73 4.37 10.96
CA TYR A 115 16.50 4.81 10.31
C TYR A 115 15.33 3.87 10.58
N ALA A 116 15.56 2.55 10.58
CA ALA A 116 14.53 1.57 10.91
C ALA A 116 14.04 1.71 12.35
N ARG A 117 14.93 2.01 13.32
CA ARG A 117 14.51 2.35 14.70
C ARG A 117 13.58 3.56 14.73
N LYS A 118 13.92 4.62 13.99
CA LYS A 118 13.06 5.81 13.91
C LYS A 118 11.71 5.51 13.24
N ALA A 119 11.71 4.70 12.19
CA ALA A 119 10.48 4.26 11.55
C ALA A 119 9.61 3.41 12.48
N CYS A 120 10.21 2.53 13.28
CA CYS A 120 9.52 1.74 14.31
C CYS A 120 8.87 2.62 15.37
N GLU A 121 9.60 3.63 15.87
CA GLU A 121 9.08 4.63 16.81
C GLU A 121 7.84 5.35 16.25
N LEU A 122 7.92 5.85 15.01
CA LEU A 122 6.84 6.62 14.38
C LEU A 122 5.60 5.78 14.02
N THR A 123 5.79 4.49 13.76
CA THR A 123 4.72 3.56 13.37
C THR A 123 4.22 2.68 14.52
N GLY A 124 4.82 2.79 15.70
CA GLY A 124 4.52 1.95 16.86
C GLY A 124 4.81 0.46 16.63
N MET A 125 5.72 0.13 15.70
CA MET A 125 6.22 -1.23 15.53
C MET A 125 7.31 -1.49 16.58
N ASP A 126 7.33 -2.69 17.17
CA ASP A 126 8.37 -3.04 18.14
C ASP A 126 9.72 -3.15 17.39
N PRO A 127 10.74 -2.37 17.78
CA PRO A 127 12.04 -2.38 17.11
C PRO A 127 12.71 -3.76 17.14
N LYS A 128 12.37 -4.64 18.08
CA LYS A 128 12.85 -6.03 18.12
C LYS A 128 12.52 -6.78 16.83
N PHE A 129 11.36 -6.52 16.23
CA PHE A 129 10.92 -7.18 15.00
C PHE A 129 11.09 -6.27 13.77
N GLY A 130 10.78 -4.98 13.90
CA GLY A 130 10.80 -4.06 12.78
C GLY A 130 12.20 -3.71 12.27
N VAL A 131 13.18 -3.52 13.16
CA VAL A 131 14.56 -3.17 12.77
C VAL A 131 15.22 -4.23 11.89
N PRO A 132 15.28 -5.52 12.29
CA PRO A 132 15.89 -6.53 11.44
C PRO A 132 15.12 -6.72 10.12
N ALA A 133 13.79 -6.64 10.14
CA ALA A 133 12.95 -6.75 8.95
C ALA A 133 13.23 -5.64 7.93
N LEU A 134 13.13 -4.38 8.35
CA LEU A 134 13.33 -3.21 7.48
C LEU A 134 14.77 -3.12 6.97
N ALA A 135 15.77 -3.42 7.82
CA ALA A 135 17.17 -3.46 7.40
C ALA A 135 17.43 -4.59 6.38
N THR A 136 16.77 -5.74 6.51
CA THR A 136 16.88 -6.84 5.55
C THR A 136 16.27 -6.46 4.21
N ILE A 137 15.08 -5.86 4.20
CA ILE A 137 14.46 -5.32 2.99
C ILE A 137 15.41 -4.31 2.34
N ALA A 138 15.87 -3.30 3.08
CA ALA A 138 16.73 -2.27 2.50
C ALA A 138 18.05 -2.82 1.93
N LYS A 139 18.63 -3.83 2.58
CA LYS A 139 19.82 -4.53 2.08
C LYS A 139 19.56 -5.18 0.73
N ARG A 140 18.40 -5.83 0.55
CA ARG A 140 18.06 -6.54 -0.69
C ARG A 140 17.60 -5.60 -1.79
N GLU A 141 16.81 -4.60 -1.45
CA GLU A 141 16.14 -3.71 -2.38
C GLU A 141 17.08 -2.63 -2.96
N SER A 142 18.03 -2.13 -2.18
CA SER A 142 18.84 -0.97 -2.59
C SER A 142 20.30 -1.07 -2.15
N ALA A 143 20.78 -2.25 -1.78
CA ALA A 143 22.08 -2.45 -1.13
C ALA A 143 22.27 -1.51 0.07
N SER A 144 21.24 -1.40 0.92
CA SER A 144 21.20 -0.48 2.07
C SER A 144 21.27 0.99 1.67
N ASN A 145 20.34 1.44 0.81
CA ASN A 145 20.21 2.81 0.33
C ASN A 145 21.43 3.34 -0.45
N HIS A 146 22.19 2.46 -1.11
CA HIS A 146 23.37 2.86 -1.89
C HIS A 146 22.95 3.76 -3.06
N PRO A 147 23.62 4.89 -3.33
CA PRO A 147 23.19 5.87 -4.33
C PRO A 147 22.90 5.30 -5.72
N MET A 148 23.70 4.31 -6.15
CA MET A 148 23.53 3.63 -7.43
C MET A 148 22.22 2.82 -7.57
N PHE A 149 21.60 2.41 -6.46
CA PHE A 149 20.46 1.50 -6.44
C PHE A 149 19.19 2.13 -5.84
N ARG A 150 19.17 3.45 -5.62
CA ARG A 150 17.99 4.15 -5.09
C ARG A 150 16.84 4.24 -6.08
N VAL A 151 17.08 4.00 -7.37
CA VAL A 151 16.06 4.08 -8.41
C VAL A 151 16.14 2.85 -9.30
N ASN A 152 15.08 2.05 -9.31
CA ASN A 152 14.94 0.96 -10.28
C ASN A 152 14.14 1.46 -11.48
N ARG A 153 14.76 1.46 -12.67
CA ARG A 153 14.17 1.98 -13.92
C ARG A 153 13.88 0.90 -14.95
N THR A 154 14.09 -0.36 -14.60
CA THR A 154 14.12 -1.47 -15.57
C THR A 154 13.04 -2.51 -15.30
N ASP A 155 12.34 -2.43 -14.18
CA ASP A 155 11.24 -3.34 -13.87
C ASP A 155 9.92 -2.92 -14.54
N SER A 156 8.90 -3.74 -14.37
CA SER A 156 7.56 -3.50 -14.91
C SER A 156 6.85 -2.28 -14.30
N ASN A 157 7.33 -1.75 -13.17
CA ASN A 157 6.78 -0.55 -12.55
C ASN A 157 7.33 0.74 -13.17
N ALA A 158 8.46 0.68 -13.90
CA ALA A 158 9.15 1.84 -14.44
C ALA A 158 8.47 2.45 -15.69
N HIS A 159 7.26 2.98 -15.53
CA HIS A 159 6.46 3.60 -16.58
C HIS A 159 5.83 4.94 -16.14
N GLY A 160 5.13 5.58 -17.06
CA GLY A 160 4.45 6.87 -16.85
C GLY A 160 5.27 8.08 -17.30
N ALA A 161 4.74 9.28 -17.04
CA ALA A 161 5.42 10.54 -17.34
C ALA A 161 6.75 10.65 -16.60
N ARG A 162 7.66 11.50 -17.06
CA ARG A 162 8.89 11.80 -16.31
C ARG A 162 8.55 12.61 -15.07
N ALA A 163 9.00 12.13 -13.90
CA ALA A 163 8.95 12.88 -12.66
C ALA A 163 10.08 13.93 -12.60
N ALA A 164 10.07 14.77 -11.56
CA ALA A 164 11.02 15.86 -11.39
C ALA A 164 12.49 15.40 -11.23
N ASP A 165 12.71 14.13 -10.84
CA ASP A 165 14.03 13.49 -10.80
C ASP A 165 14.48 12.93 -12.17
N GLY A 166 13.69 13.13 -13.22
CA GLY A 166 13.99 12.68 -14.58
C GLY A 166 13.70 11.21 -14.84
N HIS A 167 13.13 10.48 -13.87
CA HIS A 167 12.81 9.06 -13.98
C HIS A 167 11.31 8.82 -14.27
N PRO A 168 10.89 7.64 -14.77
CA PRO A 168 9.48 7.33 -14.95
C PRO A 168 8.71 7.49 -13.64
N LEU A 169 7.51 8.06 -13.70
CA LEU A 169 6.74 8.43 -12.52
C LEU A 169 6.53 7.24 -11.58
N ASN A 170 6.22 6.06 -12.10
CA ASN A 170 5.85 4.92 -11.26
C ASN A 170 7.03 4.00 -10.86
N CYS A 171 8.27 4.36 -11.21
CA CYS A 171 9.42 3.52 -10.90
C CYS A 171 9.74 3.49 -9.39
N SER A 172 10.23 2.37 -8.89
CA SER A 172 10.56 2.18 -7.47
C SER A 172 11.72 3.06 -7.03
N ARG A 173 11.61 3.62 -5.81
CA ARG A 173 12.59 4.57 -5.26
C ARG A 173 12.92 4.30 -3.79
N GLY A 174 14.10 4.74 -3.38
CA GLY A 174 14.54 4.78 -1.98
C GLY A 174 14.98 3.43 -1.41
N ALA A 175 15.17 3.42 -0.09
CA ALA A 175 15.81 2.32 0.62
C ALA A 175 15.06 0.98 0.48
N THR A 176 13.73 1.00 0.51
CA THR A 176 12.88 -0.19 0.42
C THR A 176 12.15 -0.30 -0.92
N GLN A 177 12.60 0.44 -1.94
CA GLN A 177 12.10 0.38 -3.32
C GLN A 177 10.57 0.54 -3.42
N CYS A 178 10.02 1.55 -2.75
CA CYS A 178 8.60 1.88 -2.86
C CYS A 178 8.29 2.62 -4.17
N ILE A 179 7.24 2.22 -4.87
CA ILE A 179 6.66 3.01 -5.96
C ILE A 179 5.91 4.22 -5.39
N PRO A 180 5.85 5.37 -6.09
CA PRO A 180 5.24 6.60 -5.55
C PRO A 180 3.76 6.49 -5.19
N THR A 181 3.00 5.64 -5.87
CA THR A 181 1.57 5.42 -5.59
C THR A 181 1.38 4.70 -4.25
N THR A 182 2.14 3.63 -4.00
CA THR A 182 2.20 2.94 -2.69
C THR A 182 2.72 3.87 -1.60
N PHE A 183 3.81 4.59 -1.87
CA PHE A 183 4.34 5.58 -0.92
C PHE A 183 3.27 6.61 -0.52
N ALA A 184 2.58 7.20 -1.49
CA ALA A 184 1.51 8.17 -1.24
C ALA A 184 0.38 7.56 -0.40
N HIS A 185 -0.07 6.34 -0.76
CA HIS A 185 -1.16 5.63 -0.09
C HIS A 185 -0.85 5.36 1.39
N HIS A 186 0.38 4.92 1.67
CA HIS A 186 0.81 4.44 2.98
C HIS A 186 1.70 5.44 3.74
N HIS A 187 1.82 6.67 3.25
CA HIS A 187 2.64 7.70 3.88
C HIS A 187 2.28 7.92 5.36
N GLN A 188 3.30 8.18 6.17
CA GLN A 188 3.19 8.39 7.61
C GLN A 188 3.16 9.90 7.91
N ALA A 189 2.16 10.37 8.66
CA ALA A 189 2.12 11.77 9.07
C ALA A 189 3.41 12.17 9.81
N GLY A 190 3.93 13.36 9.49
CA GLY A 190 5.14 13.91 10.10
C GLY A 190 6.46 13.46 9.46
N THR A 191 6.43 12.61 8.43
CA THR A 191 7.63 12.27 7.64
C THR A 191 7.73 13.11 6.36
N ALA A 192 8.88 13.05 5.70
CA ALA A 192 9.10 13.74 4.43
C ALA A 192 8.20 13.18 3.31
N THR A 193 7.81 14.02 2.36
CA THR A 193 6.90 13.65 1.26
C THR A 193 7.60 13.02 0.05
N THR A 194 8.81 12.49 0.24
CA THR A 194 9.63 11.90 -0.81
C THR A 194 9.96 10.44 -0.48
N PRO A 195 9.85 9.49 -1.43
CA PRO A 195 10.23 8.11 -1.20
C PRO A 195 11.75 7.92 -1.04
N TYR A 196 12.56 8.94 -1.34
CA TYR A 196 14.01 8.91 -1.11
C TYR A 196 14.42 9.13 0.36
N ASP A 197 13.54 9.72 1.18
CA ASP A 197 13.80 9.83 2.62
C ASP A 197 13.64 8.44 3.25
N VAL A 198 14.69 7.95 3.90
CA VAL A 198 14.75 6.56 4.36
C VAL A 198 13.70 6.29 5.43
N VAL A 199 13.46 7.25 6.34
CA VAL A 199 12.46 7.10 7.41
C VAL A 199 11.07 7.09 6.80
N ALA A 200 10.74 8.05 5.92
CA ALA A 200 9.45 8.10 5.25
C ALA A 200 9.18 6.82 4.43
N CYS A 201 10.18 6.35 3.68
CA CYS A 201 10.11 5.15 2.86
C CYS A 201 9.85 3.90 3.72
N MET A 202 10.57 3.76 4.84
CA MET A 202 10.39 2.66 5.79
C MET A 202 9.04 2.72 6.52
N CYS A 203 8.58 3.91 6.93
CA CYS A 203 7.26 4.07 7.52
C CYS A 203 6.15 3.69 6.53
N ALA A 204 6.26 4.13 5.28
CA ALA A 204 5.33 3.73 4.22
C ALA A 204 5.36 2.21 3.99
N THR A 205 6.54 1.58 4.05
CA THR A 205 6.70 0.13 3.97
C THR A 205 5.98 -0.58 5.13
N VAL A 206 6.16 -0.12 6.37
CA VAL A 206 5.45 -0.69 7.54
C VAL A 206 3.94 -0.60 7.36
N ASN A 207 3.43 0.56 6.95
CA ASN A 207 2.01 0.76 6.74
C ASN A 207 1.46 -0.09 5.58
N TYR A 208 2.24 -0.25 4.50
CA TYR A 208 1.91 -1.14 3.39
C TYR A 208 1.84 -2.60 3.83
N VAL A 209 2.83 -3.10 4.56
CA VAL A 209 2.84 -4.53 4.92
C VAL A 209 1.78 -4.90 5.94
N ARG A 210 1.37 -3.95 6.79
CA ARG A 210 0.22 -4.12 7.69
C ARG A 210 -1.08 -4.23 6.91
N ASP A 211 -1.30 -3.35 5.93
CA ASP A 211 -2.51 -3.34 5.11
C ASP A 211 -2.57 -4.54 4.15
N ARG A 212 -1.45 -4.90 3.53
CA ARG A 212 -1.39 -5.89 2.45
C ARG A 212 -1.16 -7.33 2.92
N TYR A 213 -0.34 -7.53 3.95
CA TYR A 213 0.13 -8.86 4.38
C TYR A 213 -0.31 -9.21 5.81
N ASP A 214 -1.17 -8.40 6.42
CA ASP A 214 -1.65 -8.58 7.79
C ASP A 214 -0.51 -8.68 8.81
N VAL A 215 0.55 -7.90 8.62
CA VAL A 215 1.57 -7.73 9.66
C VAL A 215 0.91 -7.10 10.88
N ASN A 216 1.08 -7.72 12.05
CA ASN A 216 0.42 -7.28 13.28
C ASN A 216 1.05 -6.00 13.83
N GLN A 217 0.41 -5.38 14.83
CA GLN A 217 0.86 -4.10 15.38
C GLN A 217 2.30 -4.16 15.89
N SER A 218 2.68 -5.22 16.61
CA SER A 218 4.04 -5.38 17.13
C SER A 218 5.06 -5.68 16.03
N GLY A 219 4.65 -6.24 14.89
CA GLY A 219 5.52 -6.73 13.84
C GLY A 219 6.06 -8.14 14.11
N SER A 220 5.59 -8.85 15.15
CA SER A 220 6.13 -10.17 15.51
C SER A 220 5.96 -11.24 14.42
N ASN A 221 5.02 -11.04 13.50
CA ASN A 221 4.80 -11.90 12.34
C ASN A 221 5.38 -11.33 11.04
N PHE A 222 6.12 -10.22 11.06
CA PHE A 222 6.58 -9.51 9.85
C PHE A 222 7.44 -10.43 8.98
N ALA A 223 8.53 -10.97 9.51
CA ALA A 223 9.40 -11.86 8.76
C ALA A 223 8.67 -13.11 8.25
N ALA A 224 7.64 -13.62 8.96
CA ALA A 224 6.85 -14.75 8.49
C ALA A 224 5.95 -14.38 7.28
N ARG A 225 5.31 -13.20 7.34
CA ARG A 225 4.36 -12.71 6.33
C ARG A 225 5.02 -12.12 5.09
N VAL A 226 6.23 -11.58 5.23
CA VAL A 226 6.96 -10.91 4.16
C VAL A 226 8.33 -11.55 4.02
N GLN A 227 8.52 -12.39 2.99
CA GLN A 227 9.78 -13.11 2.78
C GLN A 227 10.98 -12.18 2.60
N GLN A 228 10.76 -11.01 2.00
CA GLN A 228 11.81 -10.01 1.82
C GLN A 228 12.36 -9.44 3.14
N ALA A 229 11.58 -9.54 4.22
CA ALA A 229 11.97 -9.14 5.57
C ALA A 229 12.72 -10.22 6.35
N ASP A 230 12.78 -11.45 5.84
CA ASP A 230 13.36 -12.58 6.55
C ASP A 230 14.83 -12.83 6.15
N PRO A 231 15.81 -12.58 7.04
CA PRO A 231 17.23 -12.76 6.73
C PRO A 231 17.62 -14.23 6.55
N ASN A 232 16.82 -15.17 7.07
CA ASN A 232 17.11 -16.61 7.04
C ASN A 232 16.52 -17.29 5.79
N ARG A 233 15.71 -16.60 5.01
CA ARG A 233 15.17 -17.09 3.73
C ARG A 233 15.84 -16.41 2.56
N ALA A 234 15.94 -17.12 1.44
CA ALA A 234 16.40 -16.52 0.19
C ALA A 234 15.49 -15.35 -0.23
N PRO A 235 16.01 -14.31 -0.90
CA PRO A 235 15.20 -13.27 -1.51
C PRO A 235 14.14 -13.87 -2.42
N HIS A 236 12.93 -13.30 -2.42
CA HIS A 236 11.87 -13.66 -3.36
C HIS A 236 11.82 -12.58 -4.45
N TRP A 237 11.89 -12.97 -5.72
CA TRP A 237 11.71 -12.03 -6.83
C TRP A 237 10.22 -11.71 -7.00
N TYR A 238 9.88 -10.46 -7.32
CA TYR A 238 8.51 -10.01 -7.54
C TYR A 238 8.05 -10.26 -8.97
#